data_AF-A0A2D4H842-F1
#
_entry.id   AF-A0A2D4H842-F1
#
_cell.length_a   1.000
_cell.length_b   1.000
_cell.length_c   1.000
_cell.angle_alpha   90.00
_cell.angle_beta   90.00
_cell.angle_gamma   90.00
#
_symmetry.space_group_name_H-M   'P 1'
#
loop_
_entity.id
_entity.type
_entity.pdbx_description
1 polymer ?
#
loop_
_entity_poly.entity_id
_entity_poly.type
_entity_poly.pdbx_seq_one_letter_code
_entity_poly.pdbx_strand_id
1 'polypeptide(L)'
;FNEASSSQNLNPKVLQQLESKRQQVQMTVTETNLDWQTLQLRVHTFTACAVVNLEQLPEKINPVIKPLMEAVKKEENTLVQNYSALCIAKLLQQCIARSPCPNSKIIKNLCTSLCVDPHLTPLASCPAQPQSSHENSKGCNSERDGMHHTVTKHRGIITLYR
;
A
#
# COMPACT_ATOMS: atom_id res chain seq x y z
N PHE A 1 -28.81 11.35 -15.89
CA PHE A 1 -28.65 12.37 -16.95
C PHE A 1 -29.57 12.08 -18.11
N ASN A 2 -29.41 10.96 -18.82
CA ASN A 2 -30.30 10.56 -19.91
C ASN A 2 -31.79 10.59 -19.54
N GLU A 3 -32.17 10.14 -18.35
CA GLU A 3 -33.56 10.13 -17.88
C GLU A 3 -34.12 11.54 -17.60
N ALA A 4 -33.26 12.48 -17.16
CA ALA A 4 -33.63 13.87 -16.88
C ALA A 4 -33.61 14.75 -18.14
N SER A 5 -32.81 14.40 -19.14
CA SER A 5 -32.67 15.14 -20.39
C SER A 5 -33.56 14.62 -21.53
N SER A 6 -34.13 13.43 -21.41
CA SER A 6 -34.98 12.80 -22.45
C SER A 6 -36.39 13.41 -22.54
N SER A 7 -36.85 14.09 -21.49
CA SER A 7 -38.09 14.88 -21.51
C SER A 7 -37.93 16.24 -22.20
N GLN A 8 -36.69 16.64 -22.52
CA GLN A 8 -36.39 17.91 -23.20
C GLN A 8 -36.03 17.62 -24.67
N ASN A 9 -36.76 18.21 -25.61
CA ASN A 9 -36.49 18.12 -27.07
C ASN A 9 -35.22 18.91 -27.46
N LEU A 10 -34.07 18.52 -26.91
CA LEU A 10 -32.79 19.19 -27.13
C LEU A 10 -32.08 18.60 -28.36
N ASN A 11 -31.38 19.46 -29.10
CA ASN A 11 -30.56 19.05 -30.24
C ASN A 11 -29.50 18.01 -29.78
N PRO A 12 -29.32 16.88 -30.49
CA PRO A 12 -28.37 15.84 -30.11
C PRO A 12 -26.93 16.32 -29.95
N LYS A 13 -26.49 17.31 -30.74
CA LYS A 13 -25.16 17.92 -30.59
C LYS A 13 -25.02 18.68 -29.26
N VAL A 14 -26.09 19.34 -28.82
CA VAL A 14 -26.12 20.06 -27.54
C VAL A 14 -26.11 19.07 -26.37
N LEU A 15 -26.89 17.97 -26.47
CA LEU A 15 -26.87 16.90 -25.48
C LEU A 15 -25.48 16.26 -25.33
N GLN A 16 -24.81 15.98 -26.44
CA GLN A 16 -23.44 15.45 -26.43
C GLN A 16 -22.46 16.41 -25.75
N GLN A 17 -22.52 17.70 -26.09
CA GLN A 17 -21.67 18.72 -25.47
C GLN A 17 -21.91 18.86 -23.96
N LEU A 18 -23.17 18.80 -23.52
CA LEU A 18 -23.54 18.83 -22.10
C LEU A 18 -23.02 17.60 -21.36
N GLU A 19 -23.16 16.41 -21.96
CA GLU A 19 -22.65 15.17 -21.37
C GLU A 19 -21.11 15.20 -21.26
N SER A 20 -20.40 15.66 -22.28
CA SER A 20 -18.94 15.85 -22.20
C SER A 20 -18.54 16.83 -21.08
N LYS A 21 -19.25 17.97 -20.95
CA LYS A 21 -19.00 18.93 -19.86
C LYS A 21 -19.30 18.32 -18.48
N ARG A 22 -20.38 17.54 -18.35
CA ARG A 22 -20.71 16.83 -17.11
C ARG A 22 -19.61 15.85 -16.72
N GLN A 23 -19.13 15.05 -17.68
CA GLN A 23 -18.03 14.11 -17.45
C GLN A 23 -16.75 14.86 -17.03
N GLN A 24 -16.43 15.97 -17.69
CA GLN A 24 -15.29 16.82 -17.31
C GLN A 24 -15.39 17.34 -15.88
N VAL A 25 -16.55 17.86 -15.47
CA VAL A 25 -16.79 18.30 -14.09
C VAL A 25 -16.65 17.14 -13.12
N GLN A 26 -17.21 15.97 -13.45
CA GLN A 26 -17.12 14.78 -12.58
C GLN A 26 -15.66 14.32 -12.39
N MET A 27 -14.85 14.32 -13.46
CA MET A 27 -13.42 14.01 -13.38
C MET A 27 -12.70 15.01 -12.47
N THR A 28 -12.92 16.32 -12.69
CA THR A 28 -12.30 17.39 -11.90
C THR A 28 -12.66 17.28 -10.41
N VAL A 29 -13.93 17.00 -10.09
CA VAL A 29 -14.39 16.79 -8.72
C VAL A 29 -13.69 15.59 -8.08
N THR A 30 -13.55 14.51 -8.83
CA THR A 30 -12.92 13.28 -8.33
C THR A 30 -11.43 13.51 -8.05
N GLU A 31 -10.71 14.11 -9.00
CA GLU A 31 -9.29 14.45 -8.87
C GLU A 31 -9.04 15.39 -7.69
N THR A 32 -9.79 16.49 -7.61
CA THR A 32 -9.65 17.47 -6.51
C THR A 32 -9.97 16.82 -5.16
N ASN A 33 -10.91 15.88 -5.11
CA ASN A 33 -11.23 15.17 -3.86
C ASN A 33 -10.08 14.25 -3.42
N LEU A 34 -9.42 13.56 -4.35
CA LEU A 34 -8.26 12.72 -4.07
C LEU A 34 -7.08 13.56 -3.55
N ASP A 35 -6.82 14.71 -4.17
CA ASP A 35 -5.79 15.66 -3.72
C ASP A 35 -6.09 16.17 -2.31
N TRP A 36 -7.34 16.58 -2.07
CA TRP A 36 -7.77 17.04 -0.75
C TRP A 36 -7.60 15.95 0.32
N GLN A 37 -7.98 14.70 0.03
CA GLN A 37 -7.78 13.57 0.95
C GLN A 37 -6.29 13.34 1.27
N THR A 38 -5.43 13.44 0.26
CA THR A 38 -3.97 13.31 0.43
C THR A 38 -3.42 14.42 1.33
N LEU A 39 -3.85 15.66 1.11
CA LEU A 39 -3.44 16.79 1.96
C LEU A 39 -3.94 16.62 3.40
N GLN A 40 -5.19 16.19 3.60
CA GLN A 40 -5.72 15.92 4.94
C GLN A 40 -4.92 14.83 5.66
N LEU A 41 -4.63 13.72 4.96
CA LEU A 41 -3.77 12.66 5.50
C LEU A 41 -2.44 13.24 6.00
N ARG A 42 -1.75 14.01 5.15
CA ARG A 42 -0.45 14.63 5.50
C ARG A 42 -0.55 15.57 6.70
N VAL A 43 -1.57 16.41 6.78
CA VAL A 43 -1.79 17.31 7.93
C VAL A 43 -1.91 16.51 9.22
N HIS A 44 -2.74 15.47 9.23
CA HIS A 44 -2.90 14.61 10.41
C HIS A 44 -1.60 13.86 10.77
N THR A 45 -0.88 13.35 9.76
CA THR A 45 0.39 12.64 9.93
C THR A 45 1.46 13.55 10.52
N PHE A 46 1.66 14.75 9.99
CA PHE A 46 2.66 15.68 10.52
C PHE A 46 2.30 16.20 11.91
N THR A 47 1.00 16.39 12.18
CA THR A 47 0.53 16.71 13.53
C THR A 47 0.86 15.58 14.51
N ALA A 48 0.60 14.32 14.14
CA ALA A 48 0.96 13.16 14.95
C ALA A 48 2.47 13.02 15.14
N CYS A 49 3.26 13.22 14.08
CA CYS A 49 4.72 13.24 14.15
C CYS A 49 5.25 14.34 15.08
N ALA A 50 4.65 15.54 15.07
CA ALA A 50 5.03 16.62 15.98
C ALA A 50 4.79 16.20 17.44
N VAL A 51 3.62 15.63 17.74
CA VAL A 51 3.29 15.10 19.08
C VAL A 51 4.31 14.05 19.55
N VAL A 52 4.71 13.13 18.66
CA VAL A 52 5.74 12.12 18.97
C VAL A 52 7.10 12.77 19.20
N ASN A 53 7.54 13.69 18.35
CA ASN A 53 8.86 14.32 18.48
C ASN A 53 8.97 15.26 19.69
N LEU A 54 7.85 15.82 20.15
CA LEU A 54 7.79 16.60 21.40
C LEU A 54 7.64 15.73 22.66
N GLU A 55 7.52 14.40 22.47
CA GLU A 55 7.30 13.43 23.56
C GLU A 55 6.03 13.72 24.38
N GLN A 56 5.07 14.45 23.80
CA GLN A 56 3.81 14.87 24.45
C GLN A 56 2.66 13.92 24.10
N LEU A 57 2.87 12.61 24.28
CA LEU A 57 1.87 11.62 23.90
C LEU A 57 0.59 11.74 24.76
N PRO A 58 -0.61 11.82 24.14
CA PRO A 58 -1.86 11.88 24.88
C PRO A 58 -2.12 10.58 25.67
N GLU A 59 -3.02 10.64 26.66
CA GLU A 59 -3.47 9.47 27.42
C GLU A 59 -4.09 8.41 26.48
N LYS A 60 -4.98 8.86 25.59
CA LYS A 60 -5.56 8.05 24.51
C LYS A 60 -4.68 8.16 23.28
N ILE A 61 -3.92 7.10 22.97
CA ILE A 61 -2.87 7.13 21.94
C ILE A 61 -3.37 6.92 20.49
N ASN A 62 -4.59 6.42 20.30
CA ASN A 62 -5.17 6.14 18.97
C ASN A 62 -5.20 7.32 17.98
N PRO A 63 -5.45 8.58 18.39
CA PRO A 63 -5.36 9.75 17.51
C PRO A 63 -3.96 10.01 16.94
N VAL A 64 -2.90 9.47 17.56
CA VAL A 64 -1.53 9.54 17.06
C VAL A 64 -1.21 8.33 16.19
N ILE A 65 -1.61 7.12 16.63
CA ILE A 65 -1.34 5.87 15.88
C ILE A 65 -2.01 5.90 14.50
N LYS A 66 -3.30 6.28 14.43
CA LYS A 66 -4.08 6.15 13.18
C LYS A 66 -3.47 6.94 12.02
N PRO A 67 -3.18 8.25 12.14
CA PRO A 67 -2.60 9.01 11.02
C PRO A 67 -1.24 8.48 10.57
N LEU A 68 -0.39 8.05 11.50
CA LEU A 68 0.92 7.49 11.17
C LEU A 68 0.79 6.14 10.43
N MET A 69 -0.10 5.27 10.92
CA MET A 69 -0.37 3.98 10.30
C MET A 69 -1.07 4.10 8.94
N GLU A 70 -1.89 5.13 8.72
CA GLU A 70 -2.48 5.39 7.41
C GLU A 70 -1.43 5.91 6.43
N ALA A 71 -0.57 6.84 6.85
CA ALA A 71 0.49 7.36 6.00
C ALA A 71 1.47 6.28 5.56
N VAL A 72 1.92 5.40 6.46
CA VAL A 72 2.86 4.34 6.09
C VAL A 72 2.28 3.33 5.08
N LYS A 73 0.95 3.30 4.89
CA LYS A 73 0.26 2.40 3.95
C LYS A 73 -0.15 3.06 2.64
N LYS A 74 -0.61 4.31 2.71
CA LYS A 74 -1.29 4.99 1.61
C LYS A 74 -0.47 6.12 0.99
N GLU A 75 0.51 6.66 1.70
CA GLU A 75 1.29 7.79 1.21
C GLU A 75 2.23 7.34 0.09
N GLU A 76 2.14 8.03 -1.05
CA GLU A 76 2.95 7.75 -2.24
C GLU A 76 4.31 8.48 -2.19
N ASN A 77 4.36 9.65 -1.53
CA ASN A 77 5.62 10.35 -1.36
C ASN A 77 6.51 9.59 -0.37
N THR A 78 7.54 8.93 -0.89
CA THR A 78 8.46 8.09 -0.12
C THR A 78 9.15 8.83 1.01
N LEU A 79 9.41 10.13 0.91
CA LEU A 79 10.00 10.91 2.00
C LEU A 79 9.02 11.07 3.15
N VAL A 80 7.75 11.38 2.86
CA VAL A 80 6.69 11.50 3.87
C VAL A 80 6.38 10.14 4.50
N GLN A 81 6.32 9.08 3.69
CA GLN A 81 6.11 7.70 4.15
C GLN A 81 7.25 7.25 5.09
N ASN A 82 8.52 7.47 4.70
CA ASN A 82 9.68 7.16 5.52
C ASN A 82 9.72 7.98 6.81
N TYR A 83 9.37 9.27 6.74
CA TYR A 83 9.30 10.11 7.94
C TYR A 83 8.22 9.61 8.91
N SER A 84 7.06 9.18 8.38
CA SER A 84 6.00 8.55 9.17
C SER A 84 6.48 7.26 9.84
N ALA A 85 7.22 6.41 9.11
CA ALA A 85 7.81 5.19 9.65
C ALA A 85 8.80 5.48 10.80
N LEU A 86 9.62 6.52 10.65
CA LEU A 86 10.51 6.98 11.73
C LEU A 86 9.72 7.45 12.96
N CYS A 87 8.64 8.21 12.77
CA CYS A 87 7.76 8.62 13.85
C CYS A 87 7.11 7.40 14.54
N ILE A 88 6.72 6.36 13.80
CA ILE A 88 6.21 5.11 14.39
C ILE A 88 7.27 4.44 15.25
N ALA A 89 8.52 4.36 14.79
CA ALA A 89 9.61 3.78 15.58
C ALA A 89 9.82 4.52 16.92
N LYS A 90 9.84 5.86 16.89
CA LYS A 90 9.93 6.69 18.10
C LYS A 90 8.70 6.51 19.01
N LEU A 91 7.50 6.47 18.43
CA LEU A 91 6.26 6.22 19.16
C LEU A 91 6.29 4.87 19.90
N LEU A 92 6.77 3.81 19.25
CA LEU A 92 6.93 2.48 19.85
C LEU A 92 7.87 2.54 21.06
N GLN A 93 9.00 3.25 20.96
CA GLN A 93 9.93 3.44 22.09
C GLN A 93 9.25 4.15 23.27
N GLN A 94 8.55 5.25 23.01
CA GLN A 94 7.83 6.01 24.06
C GLN A 94 6.66 5.22 24.68
N CYS A 95 6.13 4.22 23.96
CA CYS A 95 5.02 3.39 24.44
C CYS A 95 5.44 2.18 25.29
N ILE A 96 6.74 1.90 25.46
CA ILE A 96 7.24 0.73 26.21
C ILE A 96 6.72 0.72 27.65
N ALA A 97 6.73 1.87 28.32
CA ALA A 97 6.34 1.99 29.73
C ALA A 97 4.81 2.10 29.94
N ARG A 98 4.00 2.14 28.87
CA ARG A 98 2.54 2.29 29.00
C ARG A 98 1.88 0.98 29.40
N SER A 99 0.81 1.07 30.20
CA SER A 99 -0.05 -0.06 30.54
C SER A 99 -1.51 0.26 30.21
N PRO A 100 -2.14 -0.45 29.26
CA PRO A 100 -1.56 -1.48 28.40
C PRO A 100 -0.61 -0.91 27.34
N CYS A 101 0.45 -1.65 27.02
CA CYS A 101 1.39 -1.28 25.96
C CYS A 101 0.78 -1.56 24.57
N PRO A 102 0.65 -0.55 23.68
CA PRO A 102 0.02 -0.71 22.38
C PRO A 102 0.92 -1.38 21.32
N ASN A 103 2.21 -1.55 21.60
CA ASN A 103 3.23 -1.90 20.60
C ASN A 103 2.93 -3.21 19.85
N SER A 104 2.50 -4.25 20.57
CA SER A 104 2.20 -5.55 19.96
C SER A 104 1.12 -5.44 18.87
N LYS A 105 0.11 -4.60 19.10
CA LYS A 105 -0.98 -4.36 18.16
C LYS A 105 -0.52 -3.56 16.94
N ILE A 106 0.33 -2.56 17.14
CA ILE A 106 0.90 -1.74 16.07
C ILE A 106 1.79 -2.61 15.16
N ILE A 107 2.73 -3.35 15.75
CA ILE A 107 3.66 -4.23 15.02
C ILE A 107 2.88 -5.29 14.24
N LYS A 108 1.90 -5.95 14.88
CA LYS A 108 1.04 -6.93 14.18
C LYS A 108 0.34 -6.30 12.98
N ASN A 109 -0.18 -5.08 13.11
CA ASN A 109 -0.86 -4.41 12.01
C ASN A 109 0.09 -4.02 10.86
N LEU A 110 1.33 -3.62 11.17
CA LEU A 110 2.37 -3.39 10.17
C LEU A 110 2.70 -4.68 9.40
N CYS A 111 2.97 -5.77 10.12
CA CYS A 111 3.25 -7.07 9.49
C CYS A 111 2.10 -7.52 8.61
N THR A 112 0.86 -7.44 9.09
CA THR A 112 -0.32 -7.76 8.26
C THR A 112 -0.37 -6.90 6.99
N SER A 113 0.01 -5.63 7.07
CA SER A 113 -0.04 -4.72 5.91
C SER A 113 1.07 -5.00 4.90
N LEU A 114 2.23 -5.52 5.34
CA LEU A 114 3.33 -5.94 4.47
C LEU A 114 3.04 -7.26 3.75
N CYS A 115 2.30 -8.17 4.41
CA CYS A 115 2.03 -9.51 3.91
C CYS A 115 0.76 -9.61 3.04
N VAL A 116 0.24 -8.49 2.52
CA VAL A 116 -1.02 -8.48 1.76
C VAL A 116 -0.86 -9.00 0.33
N ASP A 117 0.34 -8.94 -0.24
CA ASP A 117 0.63 -9.40 -1.60
C ASP A 117 1.05 -10.89 -1.59
N PRO A 118 0.24 -11.81 -2.12
CA PRO A 118 0.56 -13.24 -2.15
C PRO A 118 1.74 -13.60 -3.06
N HIS A 119 2.12 -12.73 -4.00
CA HIS A 119 3.28 -12.95 -4.87
C HIS A 119 4.60 -12.60 -4.15
N LEU A 120 4.58 -11.60 -3.27
CA LEU A 120 5.73 -11.24 -2.44
C LEU A 120 5.78 -12.05 -1.14
N THR A 121 4.62 -12.35 -0.56
CA THR A 121 4.47 -13.13 0.67
C THR A 121 3.49 -14.29 0.46
N PRO A 122 3.96 -15.45 -0.05
CA PRO A 122 3.12 -16.60 -0.32
C PRO A 122 2.42 -17.12 0.94
N LEU A 123 1.15 -17.48 0.80
CA LEU A 123 0.39 -18.09 1.89
C LEU A 123 0.71 -19.59 1.99
N ALA A 124 0.99 -20.07 3.20
CA ALA A 124 1.26 -21.49 3.43
C ALA A 124 0.06 -22.40 3.05
N SER A 125 -1.17 -21.88 3.17
CA SER A 125 -2.40 -22.58 2.78
C SER A 125 -2.71 -22.52 1.28
N CYS A 126 -2.07 -21.62 0.53
CA CYS A 126 -2.26 -21.45 -0.91
C CYS A 126 -0.96 -20.91 -1.54
N PRO A 127 -0.02 -21.79 -1.89
CA PRO A 127 1.23 -21.39 -2.54
C PRO A 127 0.92 -20.69 -3.87
N ALA A 128 1.37 -19.44 -4.02
CA ALA A 128 1.18 -18.70 -5.27
C ALA A 128 1.86 -19.47 -6.42
N GLN A 129 1.16 -19.61 -7.56
CA GLN A 129 1.72 -20.29 -8.73
C GLN A 129 2.94 -19.50 -9.24
N PRO A 130 4.04 -20.19 -9.63
CA PRO A 130 5.20 -19.51 -10.20
C PRO A 130 4.79 -18.77 -11.47
N GLN A 131 5.12 -17.48 -11.56
CA GLN A 131 4.95 -16.71 -12.79
C GLN A 131 5.85 -17.33 -13.87
N SER A 132 5.26 -17.82 -14.95
CA SER A 132 6.01 -18.27 -16.13
C SER A 132 6.62 -17.07 -16.83
N SER A 133 7.90 -16.80 -16.55
CA SER A 133 8.74 -15.95 -17.39
C SER A 133 8.92 -16.63 -18.75
N HIS A 134 8.04 -16.35 -19.70
CA HIS A 134 8.27 -16.65 -21.11
C HIS A 134 9.34 -15.68 -21.65
N GLU A 135 10.61 -15.97 -21.39
CA GLU A 135 11.69 -15.52 -22.26
C GLU A 135 11.89 -16.57 -23.36
N ASN A 136 11.54 -16.16 -24.58
CA ASN A 136 11.69 -16.93 -25.79
C ASN A 136 13.16 -16.94 -26.20
N SER A 137 13.87 -18.06 -26.02
CA SER A 137 15.16 -18.30 -26.67
C SER A 137 15.33 -19.79 -26.98
N LYS A 138 15.34 -20.10 -28.28
CA LYS A 138 15.59 -21.42 -28.87
C LYS A 138 17.07 -21.80 -28.76
N GLY A 139 17.37 -23.07 -28.50
CA GLY A 139 18.54 -23.72 -29.12
C GLY A 139 19.35 -24.75 -28.30
N CYS A 140 19.18 -26.02 -28.71
CA CYS A 140 20.17 -27.09 -28.85
C CYS A 140 20.57 -28.00 -27.66
N ASN A 141 20.45 -29.32 -27.92
CA ASN A 141 20.86 -30.49 -27.12
C ASN A 141 22.38 -30.59 -26.91
N SER A 142 22.80 -31.17 -25.77
CA SER A 142 23.73 -32.31 -25.74
C SER A 142 23.79 -32.97 -24.36
N GLU A 143 23.89 -34.31 -24.36
CA GLU A 143 24.00 -35.23 -23.23
C GLU A 143 25.27 -35.02 -22.36
N ARG A 144 25.15 -35.19 -21.03
CA ARG A 144 25.96 -36.15 -20.23
C ARG A 144 25.65 -36.10 -18.73
N ASP A 145 25.65 -37.29 -18.16
CA ASP A 145 25.50 -37.62 -16.74
C ASP A 145 26.61 -36.97 -15.91
N GLY A 146 26.21 -36.24 -14.87
CA GLY A 146 27.08 -35.51 -13.96
C GLY A 146 26.18 -34.79 -12.95
N MET A 147 26.31 -35.13 -11.67
CA MET A 147 25.50 -34.58 -10.58
C MET A 147 25.57 -33.04 -10.58
N HIS A 148 24.58 -32.40 -11.21
CA HIS A 148 24.50 -30.96 -11.36
C HIS A 148 24.04 -30.31 -10.05
N HIS A 149 24.98 -29.86 -9.22
CA HIS A 149 24.70 -28.84 -8.21
C HIS A 149 24.67 -27.46 -8.87
N THR A 150 23.57 -27.13 -9.55
CA THR A 150 23.32 -25.77 -10.01
C THR A 150 22.72 -24.95 -8.88
N VAL A 151 23.56 -24.14 -8.22
CA VAL A 151 23.09 -23.05 -7.36
C VAL A 151 22.54 -21.96 -8.27
N THR A 152 21.25 -21.69 -8.18
CA THR A 152 20.60 -20.58 -8.89
C THR A 152 20.07 -19.56 -7.89
N LYS A 153 19.73 -18.35 -8.36
CA LYS A 153 19.12 -17.28 -7.55
C LYS A 153 17.88 -17.73 -6.75
N HIS A 154 17.24 -18.84 -7.14
CA HIS A 154 16.05 -19.42 -6.50
C HIS A 154 16.24 -20.84 -5.97
N ARG A 155 17.46 -21.38 -5.96
CA ARG A 155 17.79 -22.67 -5.33
C ARG A 155 19.04 -22.51 -4.45
N GLY A 156 18.78 -22.26 -3.16
CA GLY A 156 19.73 -22.34 -2.06
C GLY A 156 19.47 -23.58 -1.19
N ILE A 157 20.53 -24.08 -0.57
CA ILE A 157 20.71 -25.40 0.04
C ILE A 157 19.84 -25.57 1.30
N ILE A 158 18.76 -26.36 1.24
CA ILE A 158 18.21 -27.02 2.44
C ILE A 158 17.76 -28.43 2.04
N THR A 159 18.70 -29.37 2.05
CA THR A 159 18.36 -30.78 2.30
C THR A 159 18.70 -31.04 3.76
N LEU A 160 17.69 -30.99 4.64
CA LEU A 160 17.82 -31.50 6.00
C LEU A 160 17.94 -33.02 5.92
N TYR A 161 19.14 -33.55 6.14
CA TYR A 161 19.30 -34.95 6.49
C TYR A 161 18.92 -35.14 7.96
N ARG A 162 18.09 -36.15 8.22
CA ARG A 162 17.68 -36.58 9.56
C ARG A 162 18.77 -37.41 10.21
#